data_AF-B2BRT1-F1
#
_entry.id   AF-B2BRT1-F1
#
_cell.length_a   1.000
_cell.length_b   1.000
_cell.length_c   1.000
_cell.angle_alpha   90.00
_cell.angle_beta   90.00
_cell.angle_gamma   90.00
#
_symmetry.space_group_name_H-M   'P 1'
#
loop_
_entity.id
_entity.type
_entity.pdbx_description
1 polymer ?
#
loop_
_entity_poly.entity_id
_entity_poly.type
_entity_poly.pdbx_seq_one_letter_code
_entity_poly.pdbx_strand_id
1 'polypeptide(L)'
;MSENKIILYDEPSFEGLSLELTRSQTKLARQNFSKAASSLRVIGQPWVAYTQNFFKGEARVYEEGSYSNIDVDNKIMSLYLILANLGNPVIKLFEGQSLSGKSIVVNEAAILNFGKLENGASSWQVLSGAWKICDEVKDNPRYKVSNVADMVFHYSETGLSHSALSIYPLLAGKPKLTTNVQWDRKKELSNRVSQLDEIIVVNKSKHEQDFSHSSGRDYTSSLEVEMKFSNETTIELGTSFKVPLIGELGTTLTQTISIEKGKTEGTSTTVTNKVTIPVTVPANTKVTINVMRRDISYSVPVEIIIERNNARKTEYAELICRDGTDVHISRNDEAV
;
A
#
# COMPACT_ATOMS: atom_id res chain seq x y z
N MET A 1 13.45 6.54 0.68
CA MET A 1 14.04 5.69 1.74
C MET A 1 12.96 5.39 2.77
N SER A 2 12.39 4.18 2.74
CA SER A 2 11.65 3.65 3.88
C SER A 2 12.66 3.20 4.93
N GLU A 3 12.58 3.77 6.13
CA GLU A 3 13.51 3.44 7.21
C GLU A 3 12.96 2.23 7.98
N ASN A 4 13.65 1.10 7.91
CA ASN A 4 13.34 -0.07 8.72
C ASN A 4 13.55 0.29 10.19
N LYS A 5 12.55 0.05 11.03
CA LYS A 5 12.66 0.34 12.46
C LYS A 5 11.83 -0.55 13.35
N ILE A 6 12.25 -0.63 14.61
CA ILE A 6 11.49 -1.22 15.70
C ILE A 6 11.33 -0.16 16.79
N ILE A 7 10.12 -0.08 17.35
CA ILE A 7 9.80 0.79 18.49
C ILE A 7 9.40 -0.14 19.62
N LEU A 8 10.18 -0.12 20.71
CA LEU A 8 9.90 -0.86 21.93
C LEU A 8 9.18 0.04 22.91
N TYR A 9 8.28 -0.53 23.70
CA TYR A 9 7.52 0.15 24.75
C TYR A 9 7.65 -0.64 26.04
N ASP A 10 7.83 0.06 27.16
CA ASP A 10 8.03 -0.58 28.46
C ASP A 10 6.73 -1.05 29.14
N GLU A 11 5.58 -0.66 28.59
CA GLU A 11 4.28 -1.17 29.00
C GLU A 11 3.57 -1.90 27.84
N PRO A 12 2.58 -2.76 28.14
CA PRO A 12 1.69 -3.32 27.13
C PRO A 12 0.93 -2.25 26.36
N SER A 13 0.34 -2.64 25.22
CA SER A 13 -0.52 -1.76 24.42
C SER A 13 0.12 -0.46 23.92
N PHE A 14 1.45 -0.44 23.78
CA PHE A 14 2.23 0.68 23.23
C PHE A 14 2.26 1.93 24.12
N GLU A 15 2.15 1.74 25.43
CA GLU A 15 2.18 2.81 26.42
C GLU A 15 3.56 2.94 27.10
N GLY A 16 3.71 3.96 27.95
CA GLY A 16 4.93 4.19 28.73
C GLY A 16 6.10 4.79 27.95
N LEU A 17 7.33 4.51 28.40
CA LEU A 17 8.55 4.93 27.73
C LEU A 17 8.77 4.12 26.47
N SER A 18 9.25 4.79 25.42
CA SER A 18 9.56 4.14 24.15
C SER A 18 11.00 4.34 23.71
N LEU A 19 11.51 3.35 22.98
CA LEU A 19 12.81 3.37 22.34
C LEU A 19 12.68 2.98 20.86
N GLU A 20 13.03 3.90 19.97
CA GLU A 20 13.09 3.65 18.53
C GLU A 20 14.51 3.23 18.12
N LEU A 21 14.62 2.16 17.34
CA LEU A 21 15.88 1.63 16.82
C LEU A 21 15.76 1.36 15.32
N THR A 22 16.77 1.80 14.56
CA THR A 22 16.86 1.62 13.10
C THR A 22 17.99 0.68 12.69
N ARG A 23 18.76 0.19 13.68
CA ARG A 23 19.89 -0.72 13.48
C ARG A 23 19.98 -1.77 14.59
N SER A 24 20.56 -2.93 14.27
CA SER A 24 20.81 -4.01 15.23
C SER A 24 21.55 -3.53 16.47
N GLN A 25 21.15 -4.01 17.64
CA GLN A 25 21.75 -3.72 18.94
C GLN A 25 22.29 -5.00 19.56
N THR A 26 23.62 -5.11 19.71
CA THR A 26 24.26 -6.26 20.36
C THR A 26 24.01 -6.30 21.88
N LYS A 27 23.69 -5.15 22.49
CA LYS A 27 23.32 -5.01 23.90
C LYS A 27 22.29 -3.90 24.05
N LEU A 28 21.06 -4.23 24.38
CA LEU A 28 19.98 -3.26 24.57
C LEU A 28 20.22 -2.35 25.79
N ALA A 29 20.96 -2.83 26.79
CA ALA A 29 21.34 -2.06 27.97
C ALA A 29 22.10 -0.77 27.64
N ARG A 30 22.80 -0.71 26.49
CA ARG A 30 23.50 0.51 26.04
C ARG A 30 22.56 1.65 25.66
N GLN A 31 21.29 1.33 25.45
CA GLN A 31 20.23 2.28 25.13
C GLN A 31 19.35 2.60 26.35
N ASN A 32 19.77 2.20 27.56
CA ASN A 32 19.02 2.37 28.82
C ASN A 32 17.61 1.74 28.81
N PHE A 33 17.39 0.69 28.00
CA PHE A 33 16.08 0.05 27.81
C PHE A 33 16.11 -1.47 28.07
N SER A 34 17.18 -1.99 28.69
CA SER A 34 17.27 -3.44 28.96
C SER A 34 16.21 -3.88 29.96
N LYS A 35 15.49 -4.95 29.63
CA LYS A 35 14.44 -5.56 30.48
C LYS A 35 13.25 -4.64 30.77
N ALA A 36 12.88 -3.82 29.80
CA ALA A 36 11.71 -2.96 29.89
C ALA A 36 10.63 -3.37 28.86
N ALA A 37 11.01 -3.85 27.68
CA ALA A 37 10.06 -4.07 26.59
C ALA A 37 8.93 -5.07 26.93
N SER A 38 7.68 -4.60 26.90
CA SER A 38 6.44 -5.37 27.07
C SER A 38 5.53 -5.33 25.82
N SER A 39 5.69 -4.33 24.97
CA SER A 39 5.05 -4.27 23.64
C SER A 39 5.98 -3.64 22.61
N LEU A 40 5.73 -3.88 21.32
CA LEU A 40 6.56 -3.34 20.24
C LEU A 40 5.82 -3.14 18.92
N ARG A 41 6.38 -2.27 18.07
CA ARG A 41 5.96 -2.07 16.69
C ARG A 41 7.15 -2.25 15.75
N VAL A 42 6.96 -2.98 14.67
CA VAL A 42 7.95 -3.14 13.59
C VAL A 42 7.42 -2.45 12.35
N ILE A 43 8.26 -1.65 11.70
CA ILE A 43 8.01 -0.99 10.42
C ILE A 43 9.09 -1.43 9.44
N GLY A 44 8.69 -1.96 8.28
CA GLY A 44 9.62 -2.47 7.28
C GLY A 44 10.12 -3.88 7.63
N GLN A 45 11.43 -4.09 7.55
CA GLN A 45 12.00 -5.44 7.67
C GLN A 45 11.85 -6.08 9.06
N PRO A 46 11.78 -7.43 9.13
CA PRO A 46 11.70 -8.16 10.39
C PRO A 46 12.89 -7.95 11.32
N TRP A 47 12.61 -8.07 12.61
CA TRP A 47 13.59 -8.05 13.69
C TRP A 47 13.60 -9.37 14.45
N VAL A 48 14.78 -9.75 14.94
CA VAL A 48 14.94 -10.89 15.84
C VAL A 48 15.37 -10.39 17.21
N ALA A 49 14.53 -10.59 18.21
CA ALA A 49 14.84 -10.34 19.61
C ALA A 49 15.48 -11.56 20.25
N TYR A 50 16.51 -11.32 21.04
CA TYR A 50 17.28 -12.37 21.72
C TYR A 50 17.28 -12.14 23.22
N THR A 51 17.11 -13.23 23.98
CA THR A 51 17.10 -13.17 25.45
C THR A 51 18.47 -13.03 26.08
N GLN A 52 19.55 -13.09 25.29
CA GLN A 52 20.91 -12.80 25.73
C GLN A 52 21.57 -11.74 24.83
N ASN A 53 22.67 -11.17 25.34
CA ASN A 53 23.50 -10.24 24.57
C ASN A 53 24.15 -10.93 23.36
N PHE A 54 24.53 -10.14 22.35
CA PHE A 54 25.25 -10.58 21.16
C PHE A 54 24.49 -11.64 20.32
N PHE A 55 23.18 -11.50 20.22
CA PHE A 55 22.30 -12.33 19.38
C PHE A 55 22.31 -13.82 19.79
N LYS A 56 22.25 -14.07 21.10
CA LYS A 56 22.30 -15.42 21.71
C LYS A 56 21.06 -15.70 22.56
N GLY A 57 20.90 -16.97 22.93
CA GLY A 57 19.76 -17.43 23.72
C GLY A 57 18.53 -17.66 22.85
N GLU A 58 17.36 -17.64 23.50
CA GLU A 58 16.08 -17.79 22.82
C GLU A 58 15.85 -16.60 21.87
N ALA A 59 15.41 -16.92 20.65
CA ALA A 59 15.16 -15.95 19.58
C ALA A 59 13.67 -15.83 19.32
N ARG A 60 13.18 -14.58 19.15
CA ARG A 60 11.82 -14.27 18.74
C ARG A 60 11.80 -13.33 17.55
N VAL A 61 11.12 -13.74 16.48
CA VAL A 61 10.96 -12.94 15.25
C VAL A 61 9.72 -12.07 15.36
N TYR A 62 9.87 -10.80 15.01
CA TYR A 62 8.80 -9.84 14.83
C TYR A 62 8.87 -9.31 13.40
N GLU A 63 7.87 -9.66 12.60
CA GLU A 63 7.66 -9.14 11.25
C GLU A 63 6.93 -7.79 11.32
N GLU A 64 6.69 -7.12 10.20
CA GLU A 64 6.00 -5.83 10.21
C GLU A 64 4.62 -5.93 10.87
N GLY A 65 4.36 -5.10 11.88
CA GLY A 65 3.13 -5.16 12.65
C GLY A 65 3.21 -4.49 14.02
N SER A 66 2.10 -4.61 14.75
CA SER A 66 1.91 -4.08 16.10
C SER A 66 1.65 -5.22 17.07
N TYR A 67 2.51 -5.36 18.08
CA TYR A 67 2.48 -6.43 19.06
C TYR A 67 2.19 -5.84 20.44
N SER A 68 0.92 -5.84 20.85
CA SER A 68 0.45 -5.19 22.08
C SER A 68 0.90 -5.91 23.36
N ASN A 69 1.33 -7.18 23.25
CA ASN A 69 1.96 -7.94 24.32
C ASN A 69 2.95 -8.93 23.72
N ILE A 70 4.12 -9.09 24.34
CA ILE A 70 5.15 -10.03 23.87
C ILE A 70 5.43 -11.16 24.87
N ASP A 71 5.74 -12.34 24.36
CA ASP A 71 6.02 -13.55 25.14
C ASP A 71 7.38 -13.51 25.86
N VAL A 72 8.30 -12.68 25.38
CA VAL A 72 9.62 -12.42 25.97
C VAL A 72 9.66 -11.11 26.78
N ASP A 73 8.54 -10.78 27.43
CA ASP A 73 8.41 -9.60 28.30
C ASP A 73 9.60 -9.48 29.26
N ASN A 74 10.20 -8.29 29.30
CA ASN A 74 11.34 -7.94 30.14
C ASN A 74 12.58 -8.85 29.98
N LYS A 75 12.68 -9.61 28.89
CA LYS A 75 13.79 -10.54 28.61
C LYS A 75 14.65 -10.15 27.41
N ILE A 76 14.23 -9.18 26.59
CA ILE A 76 15.00 -8.77 25.40
C ILE A 76 16.34 -8.13 25.84
N MET A 77 17.45 -8.70 25.37
CA MET A 77 18.81 -8.23 25.65
C MET A 77 19.60 -7.82 24.39
N SER A 78 19.27 -8.36 23.21
CA SER A 78 19.82 -7.89 21.94
C SER A 78 18.80 -8.04 20.80
N LEU A 79 18.98 -7.24 19.75
CA LEU A 79 18.05 -7.10 18.63
C LEU A 79 18.80 -7.11 17.31
N TYR A 80 18.42 -8.00 16.39
CA TYR A 80 19.03 -8.11 15.07
C TYR A 80 18.02 -7.76 13.98
N LEU A 81 18.34 -6.78 13.14
CA LEU A 81 17.57 -6.40 11.97
C LEU A 81 17.92 -7.34 10.80
N ILE A 82 16.91 -8.00 10.22
CA ILE A 82 17.07 -8.79 9.00
C ILE A 82 17.16 -7.85 7.80
N LEU A 83 18.32 -7.81 7.14
CA LEU A 83 18.53 -6.99 5.94
C LEU A 83 18.49 -7.80 4.64
N ALA A 84 18.28 -9.11 4.70
CA ALA A 84 18.20 -9.96 3.52
C ALA A 84 17.03 -9.56 2.60
N ASN A 85 17.17 -9.86 1.30
CA ASN A 85 16.03 -9.74 0.39
C ASN A 85 15.06 -10.89 0.64
N LEU A 86 13.92 -10.58 1.26
CA LEU A 86 12.87 -11.54 1.59
C LEU A 86 11.84 -11.76 0.46
N GLY A 87 11.98 -11.07 -0.69
CA GLY A 87 11.02 -11.16 -1.80
C GLY A 87 11.11 -12.43 -2.65
N ASN A 88 12.23 -13.16 -2.57
CA ASN A 88 12.39 -14.45 -3.25
C ASN A 88 13.23 -15.39 -2.35
N PRO A 89 12.62 -15.93 -1.28
CA PRO A 89 13.32 -16.76 -0.33
C PRO A 89 13.61 -18.14 -0.96
N VAL A 90 14.81 -18.67 -0.78
CA VAL A 90 15.20 -20.00 -1.26
C VAL A 90 16.08 -20.68 -0.23
N ILE A 91 15.74 -21.92 0.13
CA ILE A 91 16.52 -22.76 1.05
C ILE A 91 16.71 -24.15 0.46
N LYS A 92 17.90 -24.72 0.66
CA LYS A 92 18.20 -26.12 0.37
C LYS A 92 18.33 -26.90 1.68
N LEU A 93 17.56 -27.97 1.80
CA LEU A 93 17.45 -28.80 3.00
C LEU A 93 17.97 -30.21 2.69
N PHE A 94 18.59 -30.85 3.67
CA PHE A 94 19.21 -32.17 3.54
C PHE A 94 18.75 -33.08 4.68
N GLU A 95 18.37 -34.33 4.37
CA GLU A 95 18.04 -35.36 5.36
C GLU A 95 19.25 -35.71 6.23
N GLY A 96 20.43 -35.77 5.63
CA GLY A 96 21.69 -36.09 6.30
C GLY A 96 22.33 -34.88 6.97
N GLN A 97 23.34 -35.15 7.79
CA GLN A 97 24.19 -34.13 8.40
C GLN A 97 25.21 -33.63 7.37
N SER A 98 25.91 -32.54 7.69
CA SER A 98 26.98 -31.97 6.85
C SER A 98 26.58 -31.75 5.38
N LEU A 99 25.33 -31.34 5.15
CA LEU A 99 24.76 -31.08 3.81
C LEU A 99 24.80 -32.31 2.89
N SER A 100 24.51 -33.49 3.43
CA SER A 100 24.58 -34.78 2.71
C SER A 100 23.24 -35.50 2.60
N GLY A 101 23.19 -36.54 1.76
CA GLY A 101 22.01 -37.37 1.56
C GLY A 101 20.96 -36.74 0.64
N LYS A 102 19.72 -37.22 0.74
CA LYS A 102 18.58 -36.69 -0.03
C LYS A 102 18.38 -35.22 0.30
N SER A 103 18.14 -34.40 -0.72
CA SER A 103 17.98 -32.96 -0.57
C SER A 103 16.82 -32.43 -1.40
N ILE A 104 16.22 -31.33 -0.92
CA ILE A 104 15.18 -30.59 -1.62
C ILE A 104 15.54 -29.11 -1.63
N VAL A 105 15.01 -28.38 -2.62
CA VAL A 105 15.04 -26.92 -2.65
C VAL A 105 13.61 -26.43 -2.50
N VAL A 106 13.41 -25.47 -1.60
CA VAL A 106 12.09 -24.93 -1.25
C VAL A 106 12.15 -23.40 -1.27
N ASN A 107 11.06 -22.77 -1.71
CA ASN A 107 10.90 -21.32 -1.81
C ASN A 107 9.64 -20.79 -1.09
N GLU A 108 8.91 -21.65 -0.38
CA GLU A 108 7.69 -21.34 0.35
C GLU A 108 7.64 -22.11 1.68
N ALA A 109 6.61 -21.86 2.50
CA ALA A 109 6.42 -22.65 3.72
C ALA A 109 6.21 -24.14 3.40
N ALA A 110 6.79 -25.03 4.20
CA ALA A 110 6.70 -26.46 3.95
C ALA A 110 6.74 -27.28 5.23
N ILE A 111 5.93 -28.34 5.24
CA ILE A 111 6.04 -29.47 6.17
C ILE A 111 6.87 -30.55 5.46
N LEU A 112 7.97 -30.97 6.07
CA LEU A 112 9.01 -31.75 5.40
C LEU A 112 8.69 -33.24 5.36
N ASN A 113 8.18 -33.80 6.45
CA ASN A 113 7.84 -35.23 6.56
C ASN A 113 6.61 -35.65 5.72
N PHE A 114 5.97 -34.72 5.01
CA PHE A 114 4.86 -35.00 4.11
C PHE A 114 5.34 -35.17 2.66
N GLY A 115 6.12 -36.24 2.42
CA GLY A 115 6.58 -36.64 1.09
C GLY A 115 7.80 -35.87 0.52
N LYS A 116 8.37 -34.92 1.28
CA LYS A 116 9.58 -34.18 0.85
C LYS A 116 10.85 -34.82 1.42
N LEU A 117 10.98 -34.84 2.75
CA LEU A 117 12.06 -35.45 3.53
C LEU A 117 11.44 -36.25 4.68
N GLU A 118 11.43 -37.58 4.60
CA GLU A 118 10.66 -38.45 5.51
C GLU A 118 11.07 -38.26 6.98
N ASN A 119 12.37 -38.12 7.21
CA ASN A 119 12.95 -37.94 8.54
C ASN A 119 13.20 -36.46 8.90
N GLY A 120 12.67 -35.53 8.11
CA GLY A 120 12.97 -34.10 8.25
C GLY A 120 14.37 -33.73 7.75
N ALA A 121 14.79 -32.50 8.01
CA ALA A 121 16.10 -31.99 7.60
C ALA A 121 17.08 -31.91 8.78
N SER A 122 18.23 -32.57 8.66
CA SER A 122 19.29 -32.55 9.68
C SER A 122 20.33 -31.46 9.41
N SER A 123 20.40 -30.93 8.18
CA SER A 123 21.29 -29.83 7.79
C SER A 123 20.69 -29.01 6.65
N TRP A 124 21.12 -27.76 6.48
CA TRP A 124 20.56 -26.86 5.47
C TRP A 124 21.48 -25.70 5.10
N GLN A 125 21.20 -25.13 3.94
CA GLN A 125 21.86 -23.95 3.40
C GLN A 125 20.80 -22.95 2.92
N VAL A 126 20.85 -21.72 3.45
CA VAL A 126 19.98 -20.64 2.97
C VAL A 126 20.62 -19.98 1.76
N LEU A 127 19.96 -20.10 0.60
CA LEU A 127 20.42 -19.53 -0.67
C LEU A 127 19.93 -18.08 -0.84
N SER A 128 18.72 -17.77 -0.34
CA SER A 128 18.13 -16.44 -0.37
C SER A 128 17.07 -16.29 0.72
N GLY A 129 16.83 -15.04 1.15
CA GLY A 129 15.87 -14.70 2.19
C GLY A 129 16.33 -15.07 3.59
N ALA A 130 15.37 -15.19 4.51
CA ALA A 130 15.56 -15.65 5.88
C ALA A 130 14.39 -16.56 6.27
N TRP A 131 14.66 -17.54 7.13
CA TRP A 131 13.75 -18.65 7.38
C TRP A 131 13.63 -18.96 8.88
N LYS A 132 12.41 -19.25 9.33
CA LYS A 132 12.14 -19.98 10.58
C LYS A 132 12.18 -21.47 10.26
N ILE A 133 12.98 -22.20 11.03
CA ILE A 133 13.18 -23.64 10.90
C ILE A 133 12.82 -24.27 12.22
N CYS A 134 11.80 -25.12 12.21
CA CYS A 134 11.18 -25.67 13.40
C CYS A 134 11.35 -27.19 13.41
N ASP A 135 11.61 -27.74 14.59
CA ASP A 135 11.54 -29.18 14.81
C ASP A 135 10.09 -29.65 14.96
N GLU A 136 9.15 -28.81 15.41
CA GLU A 136 7.75 -29.21 15.57
C GLU A 136 6.79 -28.65 14.49
N VAL A 137 5.61 -29.28 14.38
CA VAL A 137 4.44 -28.78 13.62
C VAL A 137 3.33 -28.45 14.63
N LYS A 138 3.45 -27.31 15.31
CA LYS A 138 2.48 -26.82 16.32
C LYS A 138 2.33 -25.31 16.23
N ASP A 139 1.35 -24.76 16.94
CA ASP A 139 1.23 -23.32 17.16
C ASP A 139 2.38 -22.83 18.05
N ASN A 140 3.13 -21.84 17.55
CA ASN A 140 4.32 -21.25 18.18
C ASN A 140 5.41 -22.27 18.59
N PRO A 141 5.97 -23.03 17.63
CA PRO A 141 6.99 -24.03 17.91
C PRO A 141 8.30 -23.34 18.30
N ARG A 142 9.24 -24.11 18.87
CA ARG A 142 10.64 -23.64 18.92
C ARG A 142 11.18 -23.57 17.51
N TYR A 143 11.96 -22.53 17.21
CA TYR A 143 12.54 -22.37 15.89
C TYR A 143 13.94 -21.76 15.95
N LYS A 144 14.71 -22.10 14.93
CA LYS A 144 15.94 -21.41 14.54
C LYS A 144 15.62 -20.41 13.44
N VAL A 145 16.13 -19.19 13.57
CA VAL A 145 16.20 -18.24 12.46
C VAL A 145 17.51 -18.48 11.71
N SER A 146 17.44 -18.72 10.40
CA SER A 146 18.61 -18.81 9.51
C SER A 146 18.49 -17.75 8.41
N ASN A 147 19.56 -16.98 8.20
CA ASN A 147 19.65 -15.89 7.24
C ASN A 147 20.44 -16.31 5.98
N VAL A 148 20.43 -15.48 4.95
CA VAL A 148 21.22 -15.71 3.72
C VAL A 148 22.69 -16.01 4.06
N ALA A 149 23.25 -17.00 3.37
CA ALA A 149 24.60 -17.55 3.58
C ALA A 149 24.80 -18.39 4.85
N ASP A 150 23.80 -18.55 5.72
CA ASP A 150 23.89 -19.53 6.80
C ASP A 150 23.96 -20.96 6.24
N MET A 151 24.98 -21.69 6.69
CA MET A 151 25.13 -23.13 6.48
C MET A 151 25.10 -23.80 7.84
N VAL A 152 24.06 -24.59 8.09
CA VAL A 152 23.94 -25.39 9.30
C VAL A 152 24.29 -26.82 8.91
N PHE A 153 25.40 -27.33 9.45
CA PHE A 153 25.86 -28.69 9.18
C PHE A 153 25.17 -29.71 10.09
N HIS A 154 24.63 -29.29 11.23
CA HIS A 154 23.89 -30.17 12.12
C HIS A 154 22.80 -29.42 12.91
N TYR A 155 21.56 -29.95 12.94
CA TYR A 155 20.44 -29.31 13.63
C TYR A 155 20.71 -29.03 15.12
N SER A 156 21.49 -29.88 15.81
CA SER A 156 21.82 -29.69 17.23
C SER A 156 22.63 -28.42 17.53
N GLU A 157 23.31 -27.84 16.53
CA GLU A 157 24.01 -26.55 16.64
C GLU A 157 23.04 -25.36 16.80
N THR A 158 21.75 -25.61 16.55
CA THR A 158 20.74 -24.56 16.43
C THR A 158 19.76 -24.49 17.60
N GLY A 159 19.92 -25.38 18.59
CA GLY A 159 19.02 -25.49 19.75
C GLY A 159 17.73 -26.26 19.46
N LEU A 160 17.58 -26.82 18.26
CA LEU A 160 16.50 -27.76 17.93
C LEU A 160 16.75 -29.13 18.58
N SER A 161 15.67 -29.79 18.99
CA SER A 161 15.73 -31.07 19.71
C SER A 161 15.91 -32.25 18.75
N HIS A 162 15.42 -32.11 17.52
CA HIS A 162 15.54 -33.09 16.46
C HIS A 162 15.60 -32.42 15.08
N SER A 163 15.68 -33.23 14.02
CA SER A 163 15.65 -32.75 12.63
C SER A 163 14.45 -31.86 12.37
N ALA A 164 14.65 -30.82 11.56
CA ALA A 164 13.60 -29.86 11.24
C ALA A 164 12.44 -30.55 10.52
N LEU A 165 11.21 -30.26 10.94
CA LEU A 165 9.99 -30.82 10.36
C LEU A 165 9.14 -29.77 9.63
N SER A 166 9.25 -28.49 10.00
CA SER A 166 8.55 -27.41 9.30
C SER A 166 9.45 -26.20 9.09
N ILE A 167 9.21 -25.49 7.99
CA ILE A 167 9.95 -24.29 7.61
C ILE A 167 9.01 -23.20 7.12
N TYR A 168 9.35 -21.95 7.43
CA TYR A 168 8.57 -20.78 7.04
C TYR A 168 9.51 -19.65 6.62
N PRO A 169 9.41 -19.11 5.39
CA PRO A 169 10.16 -17.91 5.04
C PRO A 169 9.65 -16.73 5.87
N LEU A 170 10.55 -15.80 6.21
CA LEU A 170 10.16 -14.55 6.84
C LEU A 170 9.51 -13.62 5.82
N LEU A 171 8.46 -12.92 6.25
CA LEU A 171 7.75 -11.95 5.44
C LEU A 171 8.54 -10.66 5.32
N ALA A 172 8.65 -10.14 4.10
CA ALA A 172 9.19 -8.81 3.87
C ALA A 172 8.26 -7.74 4.47
N GLY A 173 8.86 -6.63 4.88
CA GLY A 173 8.08 -5.42 5.18
C GLY A 173 7.23 -4.99 3.98
N LYS A 174 6.10 -4.34 4.29
CA LYS A 174 5.20 -3.78 3.29
C LYS A 174 5.96 -2.76 2.43
N PRO A 175 5.73 -2.76 1.12
CA PRO A 175 6.41 -1.83 0.24
C PRO A 175 5.88 -0.40 0.47
N LYS A 176 6.78 0.58 0.40
CA LYS A 176 6.39 1.98 0.35
C LYS A 176 6.21 2.37 -1.12
N LEU A 177 4.99 2.79 -1.48
CA LEU A 177 4.67 3.24 -2.83
C LEU A 177 4.65 4.77 -2.89
N THR A 178 5.31 5.32 -3.90
CA THR A 178 5.26 6.75 -4.25
C THR A 178 4.83 6.87 -5.70
N THR A 179 4.00 7.86 -6.01
CA THR A 179 3.44 8.04 -7.35
C THR A 179 3.86 9.37 -7.95
N ASN A 180 4.06 9.37 -9.26
CA ASN A 180 4.36 10.55 -10.06
C ASN A 180 3.43 10.56 -11.28
N VAL A 181 2.44 11.44 -11.26
CA VAL A 181 1.41 11.54 -12.30
C VAL A 181 1.89 12.54 -13.37
N GLN A 182 2.05 12.06 -14.60
CA GLN A 182 2.68 12.81 -15.70
C GLN A 182 1.65 13.62 -16.50
N TRP A 183 1.10 14.65 -15.87
CA TRP A 183 0.03 15.50 -16.43
C TRP A 183 0.42 16.19 -17.75
N ASP A 184 1.69 16.49 -17.95
CA ASP A 184 2.28 17.02 -19.18
C ASP A 184 2.15 16.04 -20.36
N ARG A 185 1.97 14.75 -20.07
CA ARG A 185 1.82 13.66 -21.06
C ARG A 185 0.39 13.16 -21.18
N LYS A 186 -0.59 13.93 -20.69
CA LYS A 186 -2.02 13.56 -20.79
C LYS A 186 -2.44 13.38 -22.25
N LYS A 187 -3.33 12.40 -22.48
CA LYS A 187 -3.96 12.15 -23.78
C LYS A 187 -5.46 12.32 -23.66
N GLU A 188 -6.04 13.17 -24.49
CA GLU A 188 -7.50 13.28 -24.59
C GLU A 188 -8.07 11.99 -25.20
N LEU A 189 -9.03 11.38 -24.51
CA LEU A 189 -9.76 10.19 -24.96
C LEU A 189 -11.10 10.58 -25.60
N SER A 190 -11.77 11.58 -25.02
CA SER A 190 -13.00 12.13 -25.56
C SER A 190 -13.25 13.53 -25.03
N ASN A 191 -13.95 14.33 -25.82
CA ASN A 191 -14.41 15.65 -25.43
C ASN A 191 -15.75 15.90 -26.12
N ARG A 192 -16.82 15.88 -25.33
CA ARG A 192 -18.19 15.98 -25.83
C ARG A 192 -18.89 17.11 -25.12
N VAL A 193 -19.60 17.92 -25.89
CA VAL A 193 -20.49 18.92 -25.33
C VAL A 193 -21.92 18.42 -25.53
N SER A 194 -22.67 18.30 -24.44
CA SER A 194 -24.06 17.88 -24.45
C SER A 194 -24.95 19.01 -23.92
N GLN A 195 -26.12 19.17 -24.52
CA GLN A 195 -27.13 20.10 -24.02
C GLN A 195 -27.93 19.39 -22.93
N LEU A 196 -27.87 19.91 -21.71
CA LEU A 196 -28.62 19.40 -20.55
C LEU A 196 -30.03 19.95 -20.49
N ASP A 197 -30.21 21.21 -20.91
CA ASP A 197 -31.45 21.94 -20.74
C ASP A 197 -31.61 23.04 -21.80
N GLU A 198 -32.84 23.42 -22.07
CA GLU A 198 -33.22 24.53 -22.95
C GLU A 198 -34.30 25.35 -22.28
N ILE A 199 -34.07 26.66 -22.17
CA ILE A 199 -35.01 27.59 -21.56
C ILE A 199 -35.29 28.69 -22.57
N ILE A 200 -36.53 28.75 -23.04
CA ILE A 200 -36.99 29.72 -24.03
C ILE A 200 -37.94 30.69 -23.34
N VAL A 201 -37.65 31.98 -23.44
CA VAL A 201 -38.52 33.05 -22.94
C VAL A 201 -38.81 34.04 -24.04
N VAL A 202 -40.09 34.36 -24.22
CA VAL A 202 -40.57 35.26 -25.26
C VAL A 202 -41.21 36.48 -24.61
N ASN A 203 -40.61 37.66 -24.81
CA ASN A 203 -41.18 38.93 -24.37
C ASN A 203 -41.84 39.64 -25.57
N LYS A 204 -43.16 39.58 -25.66
CA LYS A 204 -43.96 40.27 -26.69
C LYS A 204 -44.35 41.70 -26.30
N SER A 205 -43.89 42.19 -25.15
CA SER A 205 -44.23 43.52 -24.68
C SER A 205 -43.26 44.56 -25.21
N LYS A 206 -43.66 45.84 -25.13
CA LYS A 206 -42.84 46.98 -25.55
C LYS A 206 -41.76 47.37 -24.53
N HIS A 207 -41.68 46.65 -23.41
CA HIS A 207 -40.78 46.97 -22.30
C HIS A 207 -39.95 45.73 -21.93
N GLU A 208 -38.77 45.95 -21.36
CA GLU A 208 -37.96 44.88 -20.78
C GLU A 208 -38.73 44.20 -19.64
N GLN A 209 -38.60 42.88 -19.52
CA GLN A 209 -39.23 42.10 -18.46
C GLN A 209 -38.20 41.31 -17.68
N ASP A 210 -38.39 41.26 -16.36
CA ASP A 210 -37.61 40.43 -15.46
C ASP A 210 -38.21 39.02 -15.35
N PHE A 211 -37.35 38.02 -15.17
CA PHE A 211 -37.78 36.70 -14.73
C PHE A 211 -38.37 36.81 -13.32
N SER A 212 -39.65 36.46 -13.16
CA SER A 212 -40.36 36.51 -11.87
C SER A 212 -39.84 35.51 -10.82
N HIS A 213 -39.00 34.55 -11.22
CA HIS A 213 -38.33 33.61 -10.33
C HIS A 213 -36.81 33.72 -10.50
N SER A 214 -36.09 34.02 -9.42
CA SER A 214 -34.63 33.85 -9.32
C SER A 214 -34.29 32.35 -9.39
N SER A 215 -34.38 31.75 -10.57
CA SER A 215 -34.25 30.30 -10.75
C SER A 215 -32.79 29.92 -10.99
N GLY A 216 -32.01 29.85 -9.91
CA GLY A 216 -30.82 29.01 -9.96
C GLY A 216 -31.27 27.56 -10.13
N ARG A 217 -30.85 26.89 -11.21
CA ARG A 217 -31.07 25.45 -11.40
C ARG A 217 -29.81 24.71 -10.97
N ASP A 218 -30.01 23.63 -10.23
CA ASP A 218 -28.93 22.77 -9.77
C ASP A 218 -28.73 21.63 -10.77
N TYR A 219 -27.49 21.49 -11.27
CA TYR A 219 -27.09 20.42 -12.18
C TYR A 219 -26.06 19.52 -11.50
N THR A 220 -26.46 18.28 -11.27
CA THR A 220 -25.58 17.26 -10.70
C THR A 220 -24.63 16.74 -11.78
N SER A 221 -23.34 16.81 -11.49
CA SER A 221 -22.22 16.40 -12.34
C SER A 221 -21.32 15.43 -11.58
N SER A 222 -20.47 14.69 -12.27
CA SER A 222 -19.52 13.78 -11.64
C SER A 222 -18.11 13.97 -12.14
N LEU A 223 -17.16 13.73 -11.23
CA LEU A 223 -15.75 13.51 -11.51
C LEU A 223 -15.43 12.07 -11.16
N GLU A 224 -15.05 11.28 -12.16
CA GLU A 224 -14.61 9.91 -11.98
C GLU A 224 -13.12 9.80 -12.24
N VAL A 225 -12.42 9.09 -11.36
CA VAL A 225 -11.01 8.76 -11.53
C VAL A 225 -10.82 7.28 -11.32
N GLU A 226 -10.10 6.63 -12.22
CA GLU A 226 -9.85 5.20 -12.25
C GLU A 226 -8.38 4.95 -12.58
N MET A 227 -7.72 4.09 -11.83
CA MET A 227 -6.33 3.71 -12.04
C MET A 227 -6.26 2.34 -12.69
N LYS A 228 -5.67 2.27 -13.88
CA LYS A 228 -5.48 1.04 -14.65
C LYS A 228 -4.04 0.58 -14.55
N PHE A 229 -3.83 -0.53 -13.86
CA PHE A 229 -2.53 -1.17 -13.76
C PHE A 229 -2.21 -1.98 -15.01
N SER A 230 -0.92 -2.13 -15.31
CA SER A 230 -0.46 -3.13 -16.28
C SER A 230 -0.84 -4.54 -15.83
N ASN A 231 -1.07 -5.44 -16.79
CA ASN A 231 -1.26 -6.87 -16.58
C ASN A 231 -0.04 -7.56 -15.94
N GLU A 232 1.14 -6.95 -16.01
CA GLU A 232 2.39 -7.46 -15.44
C GLU A 232 2.75 -6.78 -14.09
N THR A 233 1.82 -6.05 -13.48
CA THR A 233 2.07 -5.37 -12.21
C THR A 233 2.45 -6.38 -11.11
N THR A 234 3.45 -6.04 -10.30
CA THR A 234 3.83 -6.84 -9.12
C THR A 234 3.36 -6.23 -7.81
N ILE A 235 2.52 -5.19 -7.88
CA ILE A 235 1.85 -4.62 -6.71
C ILE A 235 0.87 -5.65 -6.15
N GLU A 236 1.11 -6.08 -4.92
CA GLU A 236 0.31 -7.10 -4.23
C GLU A 236 -1.13 -6.61 -3.98
N LEU A 237 -2.10 -7.52 -4.07
CA LEU A 237 -3.50 -7.23 -3.76
C LEU A 237 -3.65 -6.71 -2.32
N GLY A 238 -4.49 -5.69 -2.13
CA GLY A 238 -4.67 -5.01 -0.84
C GLY A 238 -3.61 -3.94 -0.53
N THR A 239 -2.57 -3.76 -1.38
CA THR A 239 -1.63 -2.65 -1.20
C THR A 239 -2.33 -1.32 -1.40
N SER A 240 -2.28 -0.46 -0.38
CA SER A 240 -2.87 0.89 -0.43
C SER A 240 -1.82 1.97 -0.59
N PHE A 241 -2.09 2.95 -1.45
CA PHE A 241 -1.23 4.12 -1.64
C PHE A 241 -2.02 5.33 -2.12
N LYS A 242 -1.37 6.49 -2.10
CA LYS A 242 -1.97 7.78 -2.45
C LYS A 242 -1.52 8.22 -3.84
N VAL A 243 -2.44 8.75 -4.64
CA VAL A 243 -2.19 9.29 -5.98
C VAL A 243 -2.59 10.77 -6.00
N PRO A 244 -1.63 11.70 -6.21
CA PRO A 244 -1.94 13.13 -6.31
C PRO A 244 -2.64 13.43 -7.64
N LEU A 245 -3.75 14.16 -7.59
CA LEU A 245 -4.55 14.55 -8.76
C LEU A 245 -4.24 15.97 -9.27
N ILE A 246 -3.03 16.47 -9.02
CA ILE A 246 -2.66 17.88 -9.26
C ILE A 246 -2.65 18.18 -10.78
N GLY A 247 -3.73 18.73 -11.30
CA GLY A 247 -3.92 19.15 -12.70
C GLY A 247 -5.21 19.97 -12.86
N GLU A 248 -5.46 20.49 -14.08
CA GLU A 248 -6.59 21.37 -14.52
C GLU A 248 -8.02 20.83 -14.27
N LEU A 249 -8.21 19.87 -13.38
CA LEU A 249 -9.50 19.42 -12.89
C LEU A 249 -10.17 20.52 -12.07
N GLY A 250 -11.43 20.80 -12.41
CA GLY A 250 -12.25 21.85 -11.82
C GLY A 250 -12.19 21.91 -10.29
N THR A 251 -12.32 23.13 -9.80
CA THR A 251 -12.14 23.63 -8.43
C THR A 251 -12.65 22.70 -7.31
N THR A 252 -11.78 22.51 -6.30
CA THR A 252 -12.13 22.16 -4.90
C THR A 252 -12.60 20.74 -4.58
N LEU A 253 -11.91 19.72 -5.10
CA LEU A 253 -12.01 18.36 -4.54
C LEU A 253 -10.62 17.79 -4.25
N THR A 254 -10.52 17.07 -3.14
CA THR A 254 -9.31 16.54 -2.50
C THR A 254 -8.20 16.17 -3.50
N GLN A 255 -7.06 16.85 -3.40
CA GLN A 255 -5.91 16.75 -4.33
C GLN A 255 -5.23 15.38 -4.38
N THR A 256 -5.75 14.37 -3.68
CA THR A 256 -5.16 13.04 -3.58
C THR A 256 -6.24 12.00 -3.40
N ILE A 257 -6.18 10.92 -4.16
CA ILE A 257 -7.04 9.73 -3.99
C ILE A 257 -6.26 8.60 -3.34
N SER A 258 -6.97 7.78 -2.57
CA SER A 258 -6.44 6.54 -2.00
C SER A 258 -6.83 5.37 -2.89
N ILE A 259 -5.83 4.67 -3.41
CA ILE A 259 -6.01 3.47 -4.23
C ILE A 259 -5.66 2.25 -3.39
N GLU A 260 -6.47 1.19 -3.49
CA GLU A 260 -6.19 -0.13 -2.92
C GLU A 260 -6.30 -1.17 -4.04
N LYS A 261 -5.17 -1.79 -4.40
CA LYS A 261 -5.10 -2.74 -5.52
C LYS A 261 -6.06 -3.91 -5.30
N GLY A 262 -6.94 -4.16 -6.27
CA GLY A 262 -7.93 -5.25 -6.24
C GLY A 262 -9.21 -4.95 -5.47
N LYS A 263 -9.37 -3.73 -4.92
CA LYS A 263 -10.56 -3.35 -4.14
C LYS A 263 -11.09 -1.98 -4.52
N THR A 264 -10.28 -0.94 -4.38
CA THR A 264 -10.67 0.45 -4.67
C THR A 264 -9.66 1.03 -5.65
N GLU A 265 -9.84 0.73 -6.93
CA GLU A 265 -8.98 1.23 -8.01
C GLU A 265 -9.53 2.50 -8.67
N GLY A 266 -10.64 3.04 -8.15
CA GLY A 266 -11.21 4.29 -8.62
C GLY A 266 -12.17 4.91 -7.62
N THR A 267 -12.51 6.17 -7.86
CA THR A 267 -13.43 6.97 -7.05
C THR A 267 -14.31 7.81 -7.96
N SER A 268 -15.57 7.98 -7.59
CA SER A 268 -16.49 8.93 -8.23
C SER A 268 -16.93 9.95 -7.20
N THR A 269 -16.84 11.23 -7.55
CA THR A 269 -17.33 12.33 -6.72
C THR A 269 -18.41 13.09 -7.47
N THR A 270 -19.52 13.33 -6.80
CA THR A 270 -20.64 14.09 -7.36
C THR A 270 -20.53 15.55 -6.94
N VAL A 271 -20.66 16.47 -7.90
CA VAL A 271 -20.67 17.92 -7.70
C VAL A 271 -22.00 18.47 -8.16
N THR A 272 -22.63 19.31 -7.33
CA THR A 272 -23.83 20.04 -7.72
C THR A 272 -23.45 21.45 -8.15
N ASN A 273 -23.59 21.73 -9.44
CA ASN A 273 -23.34 23.04 -10.01
C ASN A 273 -24.63 23.86 -10.04
N LYS A 274 -24.67 24.97 -9.31
CA LYS A 274 -25.79 25.90 -9.37
C LYS A 274 -25.59 26.89 -10.51
N VAL A 275 -26.42 26.77 -11.53
CA VAL A 275 -26.39 27.59 -12.72
C VAL A 275 -27.40 28.71 -12.56
N THR A 276 -26.92 29.97 -12.57
CA THR A 276 -27.77 31.14 -12.43
C THR A 276 -28.21 31.60 -13.81
N ILE A 277 -29.52 31.58 -14.06
CA ILE A 277 -30.11 32.00 -15.33
C ILE A 277 -30.21 33.55 -15.33
N PRO A 278 -29.70 34.25 -16.36
CA PRO A 278 -29.78 35.72 -16.42
C PRO A 278 -31.23 36.23 -16.45
N VAL A 279 -31.44 37.39 -15.81
CA VAL A 279 -32.74 37.81 -15.25
C VAL A 279 -33.55 38.74 -16.15
N THR A 280 -32.99 39.28 -17.24
CA THR A 280 -33.67 40.26 -18.11
C THR A 280 -33.89 39.78 -19.54
N VAL A 281 -35.11 40.02 -20.05
CA VAL A 281 -35.54 39.70 -21.42
C VAL A 281 -35.95 41.00 -22.13
N PRO A 282 -35.19 41.45 -23.15
CA PRO A 282 -35.49 42.69 -23.88
C PRO A 282 -36.87 42.68 -24.55
N ALA A 283 -37.42 43.87 -24.82
CA ALA A 283 -38.70 44.03 -25.51
C ALA A 283 -38.70 43.42 -26.92
N ASN A 284 -39.77 42.73 -27.30
CA ASN A 284 -39.95 42.06 -28.60
C ASN A 284 -38.81 41.09 -28.95
N THR A 285 -38.32 40.34 -27.96
CA THR A 285 -37.28 39.32 -28.18
C THR A 285 -37.70 37.95 -27.66
N LYS A 286 -37.13 36.92 -28.28
CA LYS A 286 -37.13 35.54 -27.83
C LYS A 286 -35.70 35.22 -27.41
N VAL A 287 -35.53 34.96 -26.13
CA VAL A 287 -34.25 34.57 -25.53
C VAL A 287 -34.26 33.07 -25.33
N THR A 288 -33.27 32.38 -25.92
CA THR A 288 -33.01 30.95 -25.71
C THR A 288 -31.73 30.79 -24.91
N ILE A 289 -31.82 30.08 -23.79
CA ILE A 289 -30.72 29.80 -22.87
C ILE A 289 -30.49 28.28 -22.92
N ASN A 290 -29.34 27.87 -23.43
CA ASN A 290 -28.94 26.46 -23.44
C ASN A 290 -27.94 26.21 -22.31
N VAL A 291 -28.26 25.24 -21.45
CA VAL A 291 -27.31 24.75 -20.45
C VAL A 291 -26.54 23.61 -21.07
N MET A 292 -25.23 23.79 -21.18
CA MET A 292 -24.32 22.86 -21.82
C MET A 292 -23.40 22.24 -20.77
N ARG A 293 -23.10 20.96 -20.92
CA ARG A 293 -22.08 20.26 -20.15
C ARG A 293 -20.99 19.75 -21.06
N ARG A 294 -19.74 20.00 -20.69
CA ARG A 294 -18.57 19.46 -21.38
C ARG A 294 -18.06 18.25 -20.60
N ASP A 295 -18.26 17.07 -21.19
CA ASP A 295 -17.74 15.80 -20.71
C ASP A 295 -16.38 15.53 -21.37
N ILE A 296 -15.29 15.70 -20.62
CA ILE A 296 -13.92 15.44 -21.07
C ILE A 296 -13.42 14.17 -20.40
N SER A 297 -12.75 13.32 -21.14
CA SER A 297 -12.01 12.19 -20.58
C SER A 297 -10.58 12.21 -21.07
N TYR A 298 -9.64 11.94 -20.18
CA TYR A 298 -8.23 11.86 -20.51
C TYR A 298 -7.54 10.71 -19.78
N SER A 299 -6.44 10.26 -20.38
CA SER A 299 -5.53 9.23 -19.89
C SER A 299 -4.22 9.89 -19.50
N VAL A 300 -3.74 9.65 -18.28
CA VAL A 300 -2.48 10.22 -17.79
C VAL A 300 -1.56 9.09 -17.32
N PRO A 301 -0.35 8.96 -17.89
CA PRO A 301 0.62 7.99 -17.40
C PRO A 301 1.00 8.28 -15.94
N VAL A 302 1.07 7.23 -15.14
CA VAL A 302 1.50 7.27 -13.73
C VAL A 302 2.72 6.38 -13.55
N GLU A 303 3.81 6.97 -13.08
CA GLU A 303 4.97 6.24 -12.60
C GLU A 303 4.76 5.88 -11.12
N ILE A 304 4.91 4.60 -10.78
CA ILE A 304 4.79 4.09 -9.42
C ILE A 304 6.15 3.57 -8.97
N ILE A 305 6.72 4.23 -7.98
CA ILE A 305 7.99 3.85 -7.36
C ILE A 305 7.67 2.98 -6.14
N ILE A 306 8.08 1.73 -6.20
CA ILE A 306 7.93 0.72 -5.16
C ILE A 306 9.28 0.58 -4.44
N GLU A 307 9.34 0.98 -3.17
CA GLU A 307 10.52 0.84 -2.31
C GLU A 307 10.29 -0.24 -1.25
N ARG A 308 11.17 -1.26 -1.21
CA ARG A 308 11.15 -2.33 -0.19
C ARG A 308 12.58 -2.64 0.23
N ASN A 309 12.93 -2.42 1.50
CA ASN A 309 14.28 -2.67 2.04
C ASN A 309 15.41 -2.07 1.17
N ASN A 310 15.31 -0.78 0.83
CA ASN A 310 16.20 -0.05 -0.09
C ASN A 310 16.23 -0.54 -1.55
N ALA A 311 15.62 -1.68 -1.88
CA ALA A 311 15.37 -2.05 -3.25
C ALA A 311 14.28 -1.14 -3.83
N ARG A 312 14.53 -0.62 -5.03
CA ARG A 312 13.61 0.27 -5.75
C ARG A 312 13.23 -0.40 -7.06
N LYS A 313 11.94 -0.48 -7.32
CA LYS A 313 11.36 -0.89 -8.61
C LYS A 313 10.43 0.21 -9.08
N THR A 314 10.42 0.48 -10.37
CA THR A 314 9.45 1.38 -11.00
C THR A 314 8.47 0.53 -11.83
N GLU A 315 7.18 0.80 -11.65
CA GLU A 315 6.10 0.27 -12.48
C GLU A 315 5.27 1.42 -13.06
N TYR A 316 4.45 1.11 -14.06
CA TYR A 316 3.62 2.10 -14.75
C TYR A 316 2.15 1.70 -14.70
N ALA A 317 1.30 2.71 -14.61
CA ALA A 317 -0.14 2.61 -14.70
C ALA A 317 -0.70 3.78 -15.53
N GLU A 318 -1.97 3.70 -15.88
CA GLU A 318 -2.71 4.77 -16.56
C GLU A 318 -3.80 5.27 -15.63
N LEU A 319 -3.83 6.57 -15.37
CA LEU A 319 -4.92 7.24 -14.67
C LEU A 319 -5.94 7.70 -15.70
N ILE A 320 -7.14 7.14 -15.66
CA ILE A 320 -8.28 7.55 -16.46
C ILE A 320 -9.11 8.51 -15.62
N CYS A 321 -9.28 9.73 -16.12
CA CYS A 321 -10.17 10.70 -15.49
C CYS A 321 -11.31 11.01 -16.46
N ARG A 322 -12.52 11.10 -15.93
CA ARG A 322 -13.72 11.53 -16.64
C ARG A 322 -14.30 12.71 -15.86
N ASP A 323 -14.18 13.89 -16.45
CA ASP A 323 -14.63 15.15 -15.88
C ASP A 323 -15.89 15.61 -16.63
N GLY A 324 -17.04 15.57 -15.95
CA GLY A 324 -18.29 16.16 -16.42
C GLY A 324 -18.67 17.40 -15.62
N THR A 325 -17.76 17.99 -14.84
CA THR A 325 -18.09 19.08 -13.91
C THR A 325 -18.18 20.45 -14.56
N ASP A 326 -17.71 20.60 -15.80
CA ASP A 326 -17.85 21.83 -16.59
C ASP A 326 -19.28 21.97 -17.13
N VAL A 327 -20.11 22.71 -16.39
CA VAL A 327 -21.46 23.13 -16.80
C VAL A 327 -21.47 24.63 -17.02
N HIS A 328 -21.85 25.06 -18.23
CA HIS A 328 -21.90 26.45 -18.61
C HIS A 328 -23.17 26.78 -19.40
N ILE A 329 -23.47 28.07 -19.53
CA ILE A 329 -24.65 28.57 -20.24
C ILE A 329 -24.20 29.18 -21.57
N SER A 330 -24.98 28.97 -22.64
CA SER A 330 -24.97 29.82 -23.83
C SER A 330 -26.33 30.52 -23.99
N ARG A 331 -26.32 31.81 -24.38
CA ARG A 331 -27.51 32.64 -24.55
C ARG A 331 -27.60 33.10 -26.01
N ASN A 332 -28.79 32.99 -26.60
CA ASN A 332 -29.12 33.48 -27.94
C ASN A 332 -30.40 34.33 -27.90
N ASP A 333 -30.38 35.50 -28.54
CA ASP A 333 -31.47 36.47 -28.52
C ASP A 333 -31.95 36.72 -29.97
N GLU A 334 -33.23 36.41 -30.24
CA GLU A 334 -33.87 36.56 -31.56
C GLU A 334 -34.98 37.63 -31.49
N ALA A 335 -35.18 38.41 -32.55
CA ALA A 335 -36.31 39.33 -32.64
C ALA A 335 -37.63 38.57 -32.90
N VAL A 336 -38.74 39.03 -32.28
CA VAL A 336 -40.08 38.39 -32.33
C VAL A 336 -41.07 39.17 -33.17
#